data_AF-A0A359MNH6-F1
#
_entry.id   AF-A0A359MNH6-F1
#
_cell.length_a   1.000
_cell.length_b   1.000
_cell.length_c   1.000
_cell.angle_alpha   90.00
_cell.angle_beta   90.00
_cell.angle_gamma   90.00
#
_symmetry.space_group_name_H-M   'P 1'
#
loop_
_entity.id
_entity.type
_entity.pdbx_description
1 polymer ?
#
loop_
_entity_poly.entity_id
_entity_poly.type
_entity_poly.pdbx_seq_one_letter_code
_entity_poly.pdbx_strand_id
1 'polypeptide(L)'
;VDRAMSYYSVHGMFKDITAGISFYQFLEDLSANYAGRAEMAIGNLKQLLKMIFTKNKMLISITADEEGCRRFQEEFASSFLTGLPEKPDSKLFDAYEKVELIPICKNEGFKAAMQVQYVARTGNYMKAGFDYTGALQVLKTILSYDYLWTNIRVKGGAYGCMCGFSGVDGDAYFTSYRDPNLSETNQIYEKAVDYIKNFTVDERDMTKYIIGTFSSLDTPLTPQGKGRRSLAMYLAGITEEDLQRERDEVLNVTEEDIRVLHRLVSEVLKAGNICVIGNETKVEENKDLFKTVKSLIK
;
A
#
# COMPACT_ATOMS: atom_id res chain seq x y z
N VAL A 1 -7.82 1.76 0.69
CA VAL A 1 -6.80 0.77 1.11
C VAL A 1 -5.93 1.32 2.24
N ASP A 2 -5.15 2.38 2.03
CA ASP A 2 -4.23 2.91 3.05
C ASP A 2 -4.90 3.19 4.42
N ARG A 3 -6.09 3.80 4.41
CA ARG A 3 -6.87 4.01 5.64
C ARG A 3 -7.28 2.71 6.34
N ALA A 4 -7.57 1.65 5.60
CA ALA A 4 -7.88 0.34 6.20
C ALA A 4 -6.61 -0.34 6.73
N MET A 5 -5.47 -0.16 6.07
CA MET A 5 -4.18 -0.69 6.54
C MET A 5 -3.71 0.01 7.83
N SER A 6 -4.04 1.30 8.03
CA SER A 6 -3.68 2.04 9.26
C SER A 6 -4.30 1.49 10.54
N TYR A 7 -5.23 0.54 10.43
CA TYR A 7 -5.89 -0.11 11.55
C TYR A 7 -5.03 -1.14 12.26
N TYR A 8 -4.01 -1.69 11.60
CA TYR A 8 -3.19 -2.79 12.13
C TYR A 8 -1.71 -2.73 11.72
N SER A 9 -1.34 -1.91 10.73
CA SER A 9 0.03 -1.74 10.23
C SER A 9 0.59 -0.40 10.70
N VAL A 10 1.76 -0.41 11.35
CA VAL A 10 2.46 0.82 11.76
C VAL A 10 2.86 1.63 10.53
N HIS A 11 3.34 0.96 9.48
CA HIS A 11 3.63 1.60 8.20
C HIS A 11 2.35 2.21 7.58
N GLY A 12 1.25 1.44 7.57
CA GLY A 12 -0.05 1.95 7.11
C GLY A 12 -0.54 3.16 7.90
N MET A 13 -0.36 3.17 9.23
CA MET A 13 -0.66 4.30 10.11
C MET A 13 0.20 5.51 9.78
N PHE A 14 1.52 5.32 9.63
CA PHE A 14 2.44 6.38 9.26
C PHE A 14 2.06 7.00 7.89
N LYS A 15 1.70 6.17 6.92
CA LYS A 15 1.26 6.63 5.59
C LYS A 15 -0.05 7.44 5.67
N ASP A 16 -1.01 7.00 6.49
CA ASP A 16 -2.28 7.71 6.61
C ASP A 16 -2.16 9.07 7.32
N ILE A 17 -1.30 9.17 8.36
CA ILE A 17 -1.06 10.44 9.06
C ILE A 17 -0.21 11.43 8.26
N THR A 18 0.56 10.96 7.26
CA THR A 18 1.44 11.81 6.42
C THR A 18 0.92 12.07 5.01
N ALA A 19 0.01 11.24 4.50
CA ALA A 19 -0.51 11.36 3.13
C ALA A 19 -1.97 10.90 2.94
N GLY A 20 -2.62 10.36 3.99
CA GLY A 20 -3.97 9.80 3.89
C GLY A 20 -5.08 10.73 4.38
N ILE A 21 -6.17 10.12 4.86
CA ILE A 21 -7.36 10.86 5.32
C ILE A 21 -7.02 11.65 6.58
N SER A 22 -6.21 11.07 7.49
CA SER A 22 -5.77 11.78 8.68
C SER A 22 -4.89 12.98 8.34
N PHE A 23 -4.03 12.88 7.32
CA PHE A 23 -3.25 14.02 6.85
C PHE A 23 -4.13 15.11 6.23
N TYR A 24 -5.12 14.73 5.41
CA TYR A 24 -6.08 15.68 4.86
C TYR A 24 -6.84 16.44 5.97
N GLN A 25 -7.33 15.74 6.98
CA GLN A 25 -8.01 16.35 8.13
C GLN A 25 -7.09 17.29 8.92
N PHE A 26 -5.81 16.96 9.04
CA PHE A 26 -4.81 17.85 9.61
C PHE A 26 -4.65 19.14 8.77
N LEU A 27 -4.59 19.04 7.44
CA LEU A 27 -4.50 20.19 6.56
C LEU A 27 -5.76 21.08 6.60
N GLU A 28 -6.95 20.46 6.64
CA GLU A 28 -8.22 21.17 6.77
C GLU A 28 -8.27 21.99 8.07
N ASP A 29 -7.91 21.36 9.20
CA ASP A 29 -7.85 22.00 10.51
C ASP A 29 -6.79 23.12 10.57
N LEU A 30 -5.61 22.88 9.97
CA LEU A 30 -4.56 23.89 9.87
C LEU A 30 -5.01 25.09 9.03
N SER A 31 -5.71 24.85 7.92
CA SER A 31 -6.23 25.90 7.04
C SER A 31 -7.33 26.73 7.73
N ALA A 32 -8.31 26.07 8.35
CA ALA A 32 -9.41 26.73 9.04
C ALA A 32 -8.95 27.55 10.26
N ASN A 33 -7.88 27.12 10.93
CA ASN A 33 -7.36 27.74 12.15
C ASN A 33 -5.98 28.40 11.94
N TYR A 34 -5.64 28.80 10.71
CA TYR A 34 -4.28 29.21 10.35
C TYR A 34 -3.75 30.36 11.22
N ALA A 35 -4.56 31.41 11.46
CA ALA A 35 -4.13 32.56 12.26
C ALA A 35 -3.66 32.19 13.68
N GLY A 36 -4.27 31.17 14.30
CA GLY A 36 -3.89 30.67 15.62
C GLY A 36 -2.80 29.60 15.60
N ARG A 37 -2.42 29.08 14.42
CA ARG A 37 -1.50 27.95 14.27
C ARG A 37 -0.26 28.23 13.44
N ALA A 38 -0.20 29.36 12.74
CA ALA A 38 0.87 29.70 11.81
C ALA A 38 2.26 29.63 12.47
N GLU A 39 2.44 30.28 13.63
CA GLU A 39 3.72 30.29 14.34
C GLU A 39 4.17 28.89 14.76
N MET A 40 3.23 28.05 15.23
CA MET A 40 3.52 26.66 15.58
C MET A 40 3.91 25.83 14.36
N ALA A 41 3.20 25.96 13.24
CA ALA A 41 3.52 25.26 12.00
C ALA A 41 4.89 25.67 11.44
N ILE A 42 5.17 26.97 11.38
CA ILE A 42 6.46 27.51 10.94
C ILE A 42 7.59 27.03 11.88
N GLY A 43 7.35 27.07 13.19
CA GLY A 43 8.27 26.56 14.19
C GLY A 43 8.62 25.09 13.98
N ASN A 44 7.59 24.24 13.81
CA ASN A 44 7.76 22.80 13.56
C ASN A 44 8.51 22.53 12.26
N LEU A 45 8.23 23.27 11.19
CA LEU A 45 8.97 23.14 9.92
C LEU A 45 10.43 23.53 10.10
N LYS A 46 10.73 24.66 10.76
CA LYS A 46 12.11 25.08 11.06
C LYS A 46 12.85 24.04 11.91
N GLN A 47 12.17 23.40 12.85
CA GLN A 47 12.72 22.32 13.64
C GLN A 47 13.01 21.09 12.78
N LEU A 48 12.05 20.67 11.96
CA LEU A 48 12.20 19.54 11.04
C LEU A 48 13.38 19.74 10.08
N LEU A 49 13.55 20.94 9.52
CA LEU A 49 14.70 21.27 8.66
C LEU A 49 16.03 20.97 9.36
N LYS A 50 16.17 21.33 10.64
CA LYS A 50 17.38 21.06 11.44
C LYS A 50 17.59 19.58 11.76
N MET A 51 16.50 18.80 11.78
CA MET A 51 16.54 17.36 12.04
C MET A 51 16.96 16.56 10.80
N ILE A 52 16.46 16.93 9.61
CA ILE A 52 16.59 16.10 8.40
C ILE A 52 17.75 16.52 7.49
N PHE A 53 18.07 17.81 7.40
CA PHE A 53 19.10 18.30 6.47
C PHE A 53 20.48 18.27 7.13
N THR A 54 21.02 17.05 7.34
CA THR A 54 22.36 16.82 7.90
C THR A 54 23.08 15.71 7.14
N LYS A 55 24.41 15.60 7.30
CA LYS A 55 25.22 14.57 6.65
C LYS A 55 25.03 13.18 7.27
N ASN A 56 24.75 13.12 8.57
CA ASN A 56 24.54 11.87 9.29
C ASN A 56 23.38 11.08 8.67
N LYS A 57 23.60 9.78 8.42
CA LYS A 57 22.62 8.87 7.79
C LYS A 57 22.15 9.30 6.40
N MET A 58 22.86 10.22 5.73
CA MET A 58 22.58 10.58 4.35
C MET A 58 22.87 9.38 3.45
N LEU A 59 21.84 8.95 2.70
CA LEU A 59 21.97 8.00 1.62
C LEU A 59 21.75 8.73 0.29
N ILE A 60 22.64 8.52 -0.65
CA ILE A 60 22.59 9.13 -1.97
C ILE A 60 22.39 8.01 -2.99
N SER A 61 21.38 8.15 -3.84
CA SER A 61 21.19 7.32 -5.02
C SER A 61 21.22 8.23 -6.24
N ILE A 62 22.18 7.99 -7.14
CA ILE A 62 22.32 8.72 -8.39
C ILE A 62 22.02 7.78 -9.57
N THR A 63 21.35 8.33 -10.57
CA THR A 63 21.16 7.68 -11.86
C THR A 63 21.47 8.69 -12.95
N ALA A 64 22.63 8.55 -13.56
CA ALA A 64 23.14 9.42 -14.61
C ALA A 64 24.06 8.63 -15.55
N ASP A 65 24.43 9.23 -16.67
CA ASP A 65 25.54 8.76 -17.49
C ASP A 65 26.89 9.03 -16.79
N GLU A 66 27.98 8.60 -17.41
CA GLU A 66 29.33 8.72 -16.84
C GLU A 66 29.71 10.17 -16.53
N GLU A 67 29.38 11.10 -17.44
CA GLU A 67 29.65 12.52 -17.26
C GLU A 67 28.83 13.13 -16.12
N GLY A 68 27.55 12.79 -16.01
CA GLY A 68 26.71 13.21 -14.89
C GLY A 68 27.19 12.67 -13.55
N CYS A 69 27.66 11.41 -13.51
CA CYS A 69 28.28 10.82 -12.32
C CYS A 69 29.58 11.53 -11.94
N ARG A 70 30.45 11.83 -12.90
CA ARG A 70 31.70 12.59 -12.67
C ARG A 70 31.41 13.96 -12.10
N ARG A 71 30.51 14.72 -12.74
CA ARG A 71 30.09 16.06 -12.26
C ARG A 71 29.46 16.00 -10.88
N PHE A 72 28.64 15.00 -10.60
CA PHE A 72 28.08 14.81 -9.27
C PHE A 72 29.19 14.58 -8.24
N GLN A 73 30.14 13.69 -8.49
CA GLN A 73 31.24 13.41 -7.56
C GLN A 73 32.09 14.66 -7.27
N GLU A 74 32.37 15.48 -8.29
CA GLU A 74 33.13 16.72 -8.16
C GLU A 74 32.38 17.79 -7.35
N GLU A 75 31.12 18.06 -7.66
CA GLU A 75 30.34 19.16 -7.06
C GLU A 75 29.69 18.78 -5.72
N PHE A 76 29.30 17.52 -5.54
CA PHE A 76 28.58 17.08 -4.35
C PHE A 76 29.45 17.21 -3.09
N ALA A 77 30.69 16.73 -3.15
CA ALA A 77 31.61 16.78 -2.02
C ALA A 77 32.14 18.20 -1.78
N SER A 78 32.45 18.94 -2.84
CA SER A 78 33.12 20.26 -2.75
C SER A 78 32.17 21.41 -2.41
N SER A 79 30.89 21.33 -2.82
CA SER A 79 29.91 22.41 -2.65
C SER A 79 28.75 21.99 -1.74
N PHE A 80 27.97 20.98 -2.15
CA PHE A 80 26.71 20.64 -1.48
C PHE A 80 26.90 20.19 -0.03
N LEU A 81 27.84 19.28 0.24
CA LEU A 81 28.09 18.78 1.59
C LEU A 81 28.58 19.88 2.54
N THR A 82 29.31 20.90 2.05
CA THR A 82 29.85 21.95 2.92
C THR A 82 28.76 22.79 3.59
N GLY A 83 27.58 22.89 2.96
CA GLY A 83 26.43 23.65 3.48
C GLY A 83 25.60 22.92 4.53
N LEU A 84 25.89 21.65 4.83
CA LEU A 84 25.08 20.83 5.72
C LEU A 84 25.79 20.55 7.06
N PRO A 85 25.07 20.61 8.21
CA PRO A 85 25.58 20.16 9.49
C PRO A 85 25.97 18.67 9.46
N GLU A 86 26.97 18.28 10.25
CA GLU A 86 27.40 16.88 10.37
C GLU A 86 26.30 15.96 10.90
N LYS A 87 25.62 16.38 11.97
CA LYS A 87 24.54 15.63 12.61
C LYS A 87 23.54 16.61 13.25
N PRO A 88 22.27 16.21 13.45
CA PRO A 88 21.31 17.05 14.13
C PRO A 88 21.61 17.08 15.64
N ASP A 89 21.11 18.11 16.34
CA ASP A 89 21.11 18.13 17.80
C ASP A 89 20.20 17.01 18.32
N SER A 90 20.74 16.12 19.15
CA SER A 90 20.00 14.96 19.68
C SER A 90 18.76 15.38 20.47
N LYS A 91 18.80 16.55 21.13
CA LYS A 91 17.66 17.08 21.89
C LYS A 91 16.41 17.35 21.06
N LEU A 92 16.57 17.47 19.74
CA LEU A 92 15.43 17.65 18.83
C LEU A 92 14.56 16.39 18.74
N PHE A 93 15.09 15.23 19.14
CA PHE A 93 14.41 13.93 19.06
C PHE A 93 13.74 13.51 20.38
N ASP A 94 14.10 14.12 21.51
CA ASP A 94 13.62 13.75 22.86
C ASP A 94 12.08 13.65 22.94
N ALA A 95 11.37 14.53 22.23
CA ALA A 95 9.90 14.56 22.19
C ALA A 95 9.28 13.39 21.39
N TYR A 96 10.06 12.77 20.51
CA TYR A 96 9.60 11.73 19.57
C TYR A 96 10.06 10.32 19.97
N GLU A 97 11.16 10.18 20.70
CA GLU A 97 11.72 8.88 21.11
C GLU A 97 10.75 8.02 21.94
N LYS A 98 9.74 8.65 22.56
CA LYS A 98 8.77 7.97 23.44
C LYS A 98 7.39 7.79 22.81
N VAL A 99 7.21 8.17 21.55
CA VAL A 99 5.91 8.09 20.88
C VAL A 99 5.78 6.72 20.23
N GLU A 100 5.04 5.82 20.88
CA GLU A 100 4.68 4.55 20.28
C GLU A 100 3.52 4.74 19.28
N LEU A 101 3.73 4.29 18.04
CA LEU A 101 2.69 4.27 17.03
C LEU A 101 1.92 2.96 17.14
N ILE A 102 0.75 3.03 17.78
CA ILE A 102 -0.14 1.87 17.98
C ILE A 102 -1.36 2.01 17.04
N PRO A 103 -1.45 1.18 15.99
CA PRO A 103 -2.62 1.13 15.12
C PRO A 103 -3.89 0.77 15.90
N ILE A 104 -5.02 1.40 15.53
CA ILE A 104 -6.33 1.11 16.12
C ILE A 104 -7.31 0.77 15.00
N CYS A 105 -7.94 -0.39 15.11
CA CYS A 105 -8.93 -0.84 14.15
C CYS A 105 -10.26 -0.10 14.31
N LYS A 106 -10.49 0.86 13.41
CA LYS A 106 -11.66 1.74 13.43
C LYS A 106 -12.81 1.29 12.54
N ASN A 107 -12.58 0.38 11.58
CA ASN A 107 -13.57 -0.11 10.62
C ASN A 107 -14.58 0.95 10.19
N GLU A 108 -14.16 1.86 9.32
CA GLU A 108 -14.88 3.12 9.08
C GLU A 108 -15.67 3.12 7.77
N GLY A 109 -16.90 3.63 7.84
CA GLY A 109 -17.70 4.04 6.70
C GLY A 109 -17.68 5.56 6.55
N PHE A 110 -17.02 6.07 5.52
CA PHE A 110 -16.95 7.48 5.20
C PHE A 110 -18.04 7.87 4.21
N LYS A 111 -18.93 8.78 4.63
CA LYS A 111 -19.98 9.37 3.80
C LYS A 111 -19.42 10.53 2.99
N ALA A 112 -19.72 10.55 1.70
CA ALA A 112 -19.32 11.61 0.80
C ALA A 112 -20.39 11.83 -0.28
N ALA A 113 -20.44 13.05 -0.82
CA ALA A 113 -21.36 13.42 -1.90
C ALA A 113 -20.91 12.80 -3.23
N MET A 114 -21.19 11.52 -3.42
CA MET A 114 -20.86 10.74 -4.62
C MET A 114 -21.93 9.68 -4.89
N GLN A 115 -21.93 9.08 -6.08
CA GLN A 115 -22.89 8.04 -6.49
C GLN A 115 -22.30 6.63 -6.49
N VAL A 116 -21.06 6.49 -6.02
CA VAL A 116 -20.28 5.25 -6.06
C VAL A 116 -19.55 5.04 -4.74
N GLN A 117 -19.05 3.84 -4.54
CA GLN A 117 -18.33 3.40 -3.36
C GLN A 117 -16.89 3.02 -3.73
N TYR A 118 -16.03 3.05 -2.72
CA TYR A 118 -14.67 2.51 -2.73
C TYR A 118 -14.58 1.58 -1.53
N VAL A 119 -14.79 0.29 -1.76
CA VAL A 119 -14.83 -0.71 -0.69
C VAL A 119 -13.44 -1.33 -0.56
N ALA A 120 -12.84 -1.28 0.63
CA ALA A 120 -11.54 -1.89 0.88
C ALA A 120 -11.59 -2.86 2.06
N ARG A 121 -11.05 -4.07 1.85
CA ARG A 121 -10.75 -5.07 2.89
C ARG A 121 -9.24 -5.27 2.95
N THR A 122 -8.70 -5.39 4.15
CA THR A 122 -7.25 -5.48 4.36
C THR A 122 -6.89 -6.41 5.51
N GLY A 123 -5.71 -6.99 5.45
CA GLY A 123 -5.18 -7.85 6.50
C GLY A 123 -3.70 -8.08 6.31
N ASN A 124 -3.09 -8.86 7.22
CA ASN A 124 -1.68 -9.18 7.13
C ASN A 124 -1.50 -10.69 7.30
N TYR A 125 -1.02 -11.35 6.25
CA TYR A 125 -0.88 -12.80 6.27
C TYR A 125 0.39 -13.27 6.98
N MET A 126 1.46 -12.47 6.98
CA MET A 126 2.68 -12.79 7.72
C MET A 126 2.44 -12.78 9.22
N LYS A 127 1.65 -11.82 9.72
CA LYS A 127 1.19 -11.81 11.13
C LYS A 127 0.29 -13.00 11.47
N ALA A 128 -0.33 -13.62 10.47
CA ALA A 128 -1.12 -14.85 10.62
C ALA A 128 -0.26 -16.13 10.48
N GLY A 129 1.06 -16.01 10.32
CA GLY A 129 2.01 -17.13 10.26
C GLY A 129 2.20 -17.74 8.86
N PHE A 130 1.85 -17.02 7.80
CA PHE A 130 2.11 -17.46 6.42
C PHE A 130 3.32 -16.76 5.83
N ASP A 131 4.13 -17.52 5.10
CA ASP A 131 5.26 -16.98 4.37
C ASP A 131 4.86 -16.40 3.00
N TYR A 132 5.72 -15.55 2.46
CA TYR A 132 5.59 -15.08 1.10
C TYR A 132 6.01 -16.15 0.09
N THR A 133 5.33 -16.17 -1.07
CA THR A 133 5.72 -16.96 -2.24
C THR A 133 5.34 -16.21 -3.52
N GLY A 134 6.12 -16.38 -4.60
CA GLY A 134 5.84 -15.91 -5.95
C GLY A 134 4.49 -16.38 -6.49
N ALA A 135 3.93 -17.48 -5.98
CA ALA A 135 2.57 -17.91 -6.32
C ALA A 135 1.50 -16.84 -5.99
N LEU A 136 1.75 -15.95 -5.01
CA LEU A 136 0.87 -14.82 -4.71
C LEU A 136 0.79 -13.79 -5.86
N GLN A 137 1.87 -13.63 -6.65
CA GLN A 137 1.83 -12.77 -7.83
C GLN A 137 0.92 -13.36 -8.91
N VAL A 138 0.98 -14.69 -9.10
CA VAL A 138 0.10 -15.38 -10.05
C VAL A 138 -1.34 -15.37 -9.57
N LEU A 139 -1.58 -15.60 -8.28
CA LEU A 139 -2.91 -15.46 -7.68
C LEU A 139 -3.48 -14.06 -7.88
N LYS A 140 -2.69 -13.01 -7.67
CA LYS A 140 -3.11 -11.62 -7.93
C LYS A 140 -3.54 -11.46 -9.39
N THR A 141 -2.78 -11.99 -10.34
CA THR A 141 -3.12 -11.97 -11.77
C THR A 141 -4.44 -12.70 -12.04
N ILE A 142 -4.60 -13.91 -11.51
CA ILE A 142 -5.83 -14.72 -11.63
C ILE A 142 -7.04 -13.92 -11.11
N LEU A 143 -6.96 -13.42 -9.88
CA LEU A 143 -8.06 -12.67 -9.26
C LEU A 143 -8.38 -11.39 -10.04
N SER A 144 -7.37 -10.70 -10.56
CA SER A 144 -7.53 -9.40 -11.25
C SER A 144 -8.11 -9.53 -12.66
N TYR A 145 -7.88 -10.65 -13.35
CA TYR A 145 -8.37 -10.86 -14.72
C TYR A 145 -9.56 -11.80 -14.81
N ASP A 146 -9.80 -12.63 -13.80
CA ASP A 146 -10.94 -13.54 -13.77
C ASP A 146 -11.90 -13.18 -12.63
N TYR A 147 -11.67 -13.66 -11.41
CA TYR A 147 -12.69 -13.65 -10.36
C TYR A 147 -13.22 -12.26 -9.99
N LEU A 148 -12.35 -11.32 -9.62
CA LEU A 148 -12.76 -9.99 -9.22
C LEU A 148 -13.26 -9.20 -10.43
N TRP A 149 -12.59 -9.32 -11.58
CA TRP A 149 -13.01 -8.66 -12.81
C TRP A 149 -14.43 -9.05 -13.20
N THR A 150 -14.70 -10.35 -13.26
CA THR A 150 -15.99 -10.90 -13.64
C THR A 150 -17.07 -10.51 -12.63
N ASN A 151 -16.83 -10.68 -11.33
CA ASN A 151 -17.88 -10.51 -10.33
C ASN A 151 -18.10 -9.06 -9.92
N ILE A 152 -17.04 -8.26 -9.76
CA ILE A 152 -17.14 -6.86 -9.27
C ILE A 152 -17.35 -5.89 -10.44
N ARG A 153 -16.59 -6.04 -11.54
CA ARG A 153 -16.70 -5.13 -12.68
C ARG A 153 -17.75 -5.56 -13.68
N VAL A 154 -17.66 -6.76 -14.26
CA VAL A 154 -18.56 -7.18 -15.36
C VAL A 154 -19.99 -7.38 -14.85
N LYS A 155 -20.18 -8.15 -13.78
CA LYS A 155 -21.51 -8.41 -13.19
C LYS A 155 -21.95 -7.30 -12.23
N GLY A 156 -21.04 -6.83 -11.39
CA GLY A 156 -21.34 -5.82 -10.36
C GLY A 156 -21.40 -4.37 -10.87
N GLY A 157 -20.82 -4.07 -12.03
CA GLY A 157 -20.87 -2.73 -12.64
C GLY A 157 -19.87 -1.73 -12.07
N ALA A 158 -18.93 -2.14 -11.21
CA ALA A 158 -17.87 -1.26 -10.73
C ALA A 158 -16.91 -0.87 -11.86
N TYR A 159 -16.31 0.32 -11.79
CA TYR A 159 -15.28 0.70 -12.77
C TYR A 159 -14.01 -0.13 -12.63
N GLY A 160 -13.63 -0.53 -11.43
CA GLY A 160 -12.40 -1.29 -11.23
C GLY A 160 -12.40 -2.11 -9.95
N CYS A 161 -11.51 -3.09 -9.92
CA CYS A 161 -11.22 -3.90 -8.77
C CYS A 161 -9.74 -4.23 -8.76
N MET A 162 -9.14 -4.28 -7.58
CA MET A 162 -7.73 -4.58 -7.40
C MET A 162 -7.54 -5.45 -6.16
N CYS A 163 -6.52 -6.28 -6.18
CA CYS A 163 -5.99 -6.92 -5.00
C CYS A 163 -4.46 -6.84 -5.00
N GLY A 164 -3.85 -7.09 -3.84
CA GLY A 164 -2.42 -7.13 -3.72
C GLY A 164 -1.98 -7.85 -2.46
N PHE A 165 -0.77 -8.40 -2.53
CA PHE A 165 -0.10 -9.15 -1.46
C PHE A 165 1.35 -8.66 -1.42
N SER A 166 1.74 -8.00 -0.35
CA SER A 166 3.07 -7.41 -0.20
C SER A 166 4.06 -8.43 0.34
N GLY A 167 5.09 -8.75 -0.44
CA GLY A 167 6.18 -9.63 -0.01
C GLY A 167 7.14 -9.04 1.02
N VAL A 168 7.01 -7.74 1.36
CA VAL A 168 7.92 -7.05 2.29
C VAL A 168 7.37 -7.05 3.72
N ASP A 169 6.11 -6.69 3.88
CA ASP A 169 5.48 -6.50 5.19
C ASP A 169 4.26 -7.41 5.41
N GLY A 170 3.85 -8.20 4.41
CA GLY A 170 2.73 -9.12 4.49
C GLY A 170 1.36 -8.46 4.36
N ASP A 171 1.31 -7.16 4.08
CA ASP A 171 0.05 -6.43 3.92
C ASP A 171 -0.67 -6.90 2.64
N ALA A 172 -1.94 -7.23 2.78
CA ALA A 172 -2.79 -7.69 1.70
C ALA A 172 -4.10 -6.90 1.65
N TYR A 173 -4.64 -6.73 0.44
CA TYR A 173 -5.88 -5.99 0.26
C TYR A 173 -6.73 -6.50 -0.89
N PHE A 174 -8.03 -6.23 -0.76
CA PHE A 174 -9.01 -6.23 -1.83
C PHE A 174 -9.65 -4.85 -1.86
N THR A 175 -9.85 -4.29 -3.05
CA THR A 175 -10.54 -3.01 -3.19
C THR A 175 -11.35 -2.94 -4.47
N SER A 176 -12.47 -2.21 -4.42
CA SER A 176 -13.22 -1.78 -5.59
C SER A 176 -13.04 -0.28 -5.82
N TYR A 177 -13.29 0.14 -7.05
CA TYR A 177 -13.09 1.51 -7.50
C TYR A 177 -14.30 1.97 -8.30
N ARG A 178 -14.95 3.05 -7.83
CA ARG A 178 -16.22 3.57 -8.39
C ARG A 178 -17.26 2.46 -8.54
N ASP A 179 -17.56 1.80 -7.44
CA ASP A 179 -18.45 0.66 -7.34
C ASP A 179 -19.88 1.10 -7.01
N PRO A 180 -20.93 0.66 -7.71
CA PRO A 180 -22.30 0.96 -7.29
C PRO A 180 -22.72 0.18 -6.03
N ASN A 181 -21.99 -0.88 -5.66
CA ASN A 181 -22.33 -1.78 -4.57
C ASN A 181 -21.47 -1.58 -3.33
N LEU A 182 -21.87 -2.17 -2.20
CA LEU A 182 -21.11 -2.11 -0.94
C LEU A 182 -21.04 -3.47 -0.27
N SER A 183 -22.14 -3.94 0.33
CA SER A 183 -22.16 -5.22 1.04
C SER A 183 -22.05 -6.39 0.08
N GLU A 184 -22.60 -6.26 -1.12
CA GLU A 184 -22.52 -7.25 -2.18
C GLU A 184 -21.05 -7.45 -2.62
N THR A 185 -20.31 -6.35 -2.78
CA THR A 185 -18.86 -6.39 -3.05
C THR A 185 -18.08 -7.03 -1.91
N ASN A 186 -18.42 -6.70 -0.66
CA ASN A 186 -17.80 -7.34 0.50
C ASN A 186 -18.04 -8.87 0.51
N GLN A 187 -19.25 -9.33 0.18
CA GLN A 187 -19.55 -10.75 0.06
C GLN A 187 -18.79 -11.43 -1.08
N ILE A 188 -18.53 -10.73 -2.19
CA ILE A 188 -17.69 -11.25 -3.28
C ILE A 188 -16.25 -11.45 -2.78
N TYR A 189 -15.72 -10.56 -1.95
CA TYR A 189 -14.39 -10.77 -1.34
C TYR A 189 -14.36 -12.03 -0.46
N GLU A 190 -15.36 -12.23 0.41
CA GLU A 190 -15.45 -13.44 1.25
C GLU A 190 -15.48 -14.73 0.40
N LYS A 191 -16.23 -14.73 -0.70
CA LYS A 191 -16.34 -15.87 -1.62
C LYS A 191 -15.08 -16.10 -2.45
N ALA A 192 -14.11 -15.18 -2.46
CA ALA A 192 -12.83 -15.40 -3.13
C ALA A 192 -12.08 -16.59 -2.52
N VAL A 193 -12.25 -16.84 -1.21
CA VAL A 193 -11.65 -18.00 -0.53
C VAL A 193 -12.11 -19.32 -1.18
N ASP A 194 -13.41 -19.46 -1.40
CA ASP A 194 -13.97 -20.67 -2.02
C ASP A 194 -13.59 -20.80 -3.49
N TYR A 195 -13.51 -19.68 -4.22
CA TYR A 195 -13.01 -19.68 -5.59
C TYR A 195 -11.56 -20.19 -5.67
N ILE A 196 -10.68 -19.69 -4.80
CA ILE A 196 -9.27 -20.08 -4.78
C ILE A 196 -9.15 -21.55 -4.37
N LYS A 197 -9.87 -21.97 -3.33
CA LYS A 197 -9.84 -23.37 -2.85
C LYS A 197 -10.24 -24.37 -3.93
N ASN A 198 -11.21 -24.01 -4.76
CA ASN A 198 -11.74 -24.87 -5.83
C ASN A 198 -11.21 -24.45 -7.21
N PHE A 199 -10.10 -23.69 -7.25
CA PHE A 199 -9.54 -23.20 -8.51
C PHE A 199 -9.18 -24.39 -9.40
N THR A 200 -9.62 -24.36 -10.65
CA THR A 200 -9.32 -25.36 -11.67
C THR A 200 -8.90 -24.65 -12.93
N VAL A 201 -7.82 -25.09 -13.56
CA VAL A 201 -7.27 -24.44 -14.75
C VAL A 201 -6.62 -25.46 -15.67
N ASP A 202 -6.79 -25.27 -16.98
CA ASP A 202 -6.03 -26.06 -17.94
C ASP A 202 -4.60 -25.49 -18.12
N GLU A 203 -3.70 -26.27 -18.70
CA GLU A 203 -2.30 -25.88 -18.89
C GLU A 203 -2.16 -24.58 -19.71
N ARG A 204 -3.05 -24.37 -20.68
CA ARG A 204 -3.02 -23.20 -21.55
C ARG A 204 -3.38 -21.94 -20.79
N ASP A 205 -4.43 -21.97 -19.98
CA ASP A 205 -4.86 -20.84 -19.19
C ASP A 205 -3.92 -20.58 -18.01
N MET A 206 -3.34 -21.62 -17.40
CA MET A 206 -2.29 -21.44 -16.40
C MET A 206 -1.08 -20.73 -16.99
N THR A 207 -0.65 -21.14 -18.18
CA THR A 207 0.44 -20.48 -18.92
C THR A 207 0.12 -19.01 -19.19
N LYS A 208 -1.14 -18.68 -19.55
CA LYS A 208 -1.54 -17.27 -19.74
C LYS A 208 -1.42 -16.45 -18.44
N TYR A 209 -1.80 -17.01 -17.30
CA TYR A 209 -1.66 -16.31 -16.00
C TYR A 209 -0.19 -16.10 -15.63
N ILE A 210 0.68 -17.07 -15.90
CA ILE A 210 2.13 -16.94 -15.72
C ILE A 210 2.68 -15.82 -16.61
N ILE A 211 2.37 -15.84 -17.92
CA ILE A 211 2.78 -14.78 -18.87
C ILE A 211 2.24 -13.40 -18.43
N GLY A 212 0.97 -13.34 -18.03
CA GLY A 212 0.35 -12.11 -17.52
C GLY A 212 1.08 -11.57 -16.29
N THR A 213 1.56 -12.45 -15.42
CA THR A 213 2.37 -12.07 -14.25
C THR A 213 3.73 -11.50 -14.68
N PHE A 214 4.42 -12.15 -15.61
CA PHE A 214 5.69 -11.64 -16.15
C PHE A 214 5.56 -10.30 -16.87
N SER A 215 4.41 -10.01 -17.49
CA SER A 215 4.18 -8.69 -18.11
C SER A 215 4.34 -7.52 -17.11
N SER A 216 3.98 -7.76 -15.84
CA SER A 216 4.16 -6.79 -14.76
C SER A 216 5.59 -6.78 -14.21
N LEU A 217 6.20 -7.96 -14.03
CA LEU A 217 7.56 -8.08 -13.49
C LEU A 217 8.63 -7.49 -14.43
N ASP A 218 8.42 -7.65 -15.74
CA ASP A 218 9.35 -7.28 -16.81
C ASP A 218 8.90 -6.02 -17.58
N THR A 219 8.04 -5.21 -16.96
CA THR A 219 7.66 -3.91 -17.52
C THR A 219 8.92 -3.08 -17.81
N PRO A 220 9.14 -2.62 -19.06
CA PRO A 220 10.30 -1.81 -19.40
C PRO A 220 10.37 -0.53 -18.57
N LEU A 221 11.53 -0.28 -17.97
CA LEU A 221 11.78 0.91 -17.17
C LEU A 221 12.73 1.86 -17.89
N THR A 222 12.42 3.15 -17.81
CA THR A 222 13.38 4.23 -18.12
C THR A 222 14.59 4.14 -17.18
N PRO A 223 15.73 4.78 -17.49
CA PRO A 223 16.87 4.84 -16.58
C PRO A 223 16.47 5.29 -15.17
N GLN A 224 15.70 6.38 -15.05
CA GLN A 224 15.16 6.85 -13.76
C GLN A 224 14.31 5.79 -13.06
N GLY A 225 13.46 5.08 -13.80
CA GLY A 225 12.66 3.97 -13.25
C GLY A 225 13.52 2.84 -12.69
N LYS A 226 14.60 2.47 -13.39
CA LYS A 226 15.57 1.46 -12.93
C LYS A 226 16.27 1.93 -11.64
N GLY A 227 16.73 3.18 -11.61
CA GLY A 227 17.34 3.77 -10.42
C GLY A 227 16.42 3.78 -9.20
N ARG A 228 15.15 4.18 -9.40
CA ARG A 228 14.13 4.17 -8.33
C ARG A 228 13.83 2.76 -7.83
N ARG A 229 13.72 1.77 -8.74
CA ARG A 229 13.53 0.35 -8.38
C ARG A 229 14.72 -0.18 -7.58
N SER A 230 15.94 0.10 -8.03
CA SER A 230 17.18 -0.30 -7.35
C SER A 230 17.25 0.28 -5.92
N LEU A 231 16.99 1.57 -5.74
CA LEU A 231 16.96 2.19 -4.41
C LEU A 231 15.87 1.57 -3.51
N ALA A 232 14.68 1.34 -4.04
CA ALA A 232 13.59 0.73 -3.27
C ALA A 232 13.96 -0.69 -2.79
N MET A 233 14.59 -1.50 -3.65
CA MET A 233 15.06 -2.85 -3.31
C MET A 233 16.17 -2.80 -2.26
N TYR A 234 17.14 -1.90 -2.43
CA TYR A 234 18.21 -1.70 -1.45
C TYR A 234 17.66 -1.34 -0.07
N LEU A 235 16.72 -0.39 0.01
CA LEU A 235 16.09 0.03 1.26
C LEU A 235 15.22 -1.07 1.90
N ALA A 236 14.65 -1.95 1.08
CA ALA A 236 13.86 -3.09 1.55
C ALA A 236 14.72 -4.33 1.88
N GLY A 237 16.04 -4.29 1.62
CA GLY A 237 16.93 -5.44 1.82
C GLY A 237 16.69 -6.59 0.85
N ILE A 238 16.05 -6.34 -0.30
CA ILE A 238 15.74 -7.35 -1.32
C ILE A 238 16.96 -7.55 -2.22
N THR A 239 17.44 -8.79 -2.32
CA THR A 239 18.60 -9.13 -3.15
C THR A 239 18.20 -9.59 -4.55
N GLU A 240 19.18 -9.70 -5.46
CA GLU A 240 18.93 -10.27 -6.79
C GLU A 240 18.52 -11.75 -6.71
N GLU A 241 19.06 -12.48 -5.74
CA GLU A 241 18.68 -13.88 -5.47
C GLU A 241 17.22 -13.99 -5.00
N ASP A 242 16.72 -13.03 -4.21
CA ASP A 242 15.31 -12.99 -3.82
C ASP A 242 14.40 -12.78 -5.04
N LEU A 243 14.80 -11.89 -5.96
CA LEU A 243 14.07 -11.65 -7.20
C LEU A 243 14.10 -12.86 -8.11
N GLN A 244 15.24 -13.51 -8.25
CA GLN A 244 15.37 -14.70 -9.07
C GLN A 244 14.53 -15.85 -8.49
N ARG A 245 14.54 -16.03 -7.16
CA ARG A 245 13.69 -17.01 -6.49
C ARG A 245 12.20 -16.75 -6.73
N GLU A 246 11.74 -15.50 -6.61
CA GLU A 246 10.34 -15.13 -6.92
C GLU A 246 9.98 -15.50 -8.37
N ARG A 247 10.88 -15.24 -9.33
CA ARG A 247 10.67 -15.58 -10.75
C ARG A 247 10.59 -17.09 -10.97
N ASP A 248 11.46 -17.86 -10.33
CA ASP A 248 11.47 -19.31 -10.43
C ASP A 248 10.18 -19.91 -9.82
N GLU A 249 9.71 -19.37 -8.71
CA GLU A 249 8.42 -19.74 -8.11
C GLU A 249 7.23 -19.39 -9.04
N VAL A 250 7.25 -18.22 -9.68
CA VAL A 250 6.22 -17.81 -10.66
C VAL A 250 6.24 -18.68 -11.92
N LEU A 251 7.41 -19.13 -12.38
CA LEU A 251 7.50 -20.01 -13.57
C LEU A 251 6.96 -21.41 -13.31
N ASN A 252 7.16 -21.92 -12.09
CA ASN A 252 6.87 -23.32 -11.74
C ASN A 252 5.56 -23.48 -10.96
N VAL A 253 4.77 -22.42 -10.79
CA VAL A 253 3.54 -22.47 -10.01
C VAL A 253 2.54 -23.48 -10.59
N THR A 254 1.89 -24.23 -9.71
CA THR A 254 0.88 -25.23 -10.09
C THR A 254 -0.52 -24.81 -9.64
N GLU A 255 -1.53 -25.52 -10.14
CA GLU A 255 -2.93 -25.36 -9.68
C GLU A 255 -3.04 -25.55 -8.15
N GLU A 256 -2.31 -26.51 -7.59
CA GLU A 256 -2.35 -26.80 -6.15
C GLU A 256 -1.68 -25.69 -5.32
N ASP A 257 -0.61 -25.10 -5.84
CA ASP A 257 0.02 -23.92 -5.22
C ASP A 257 -0.93 -22.73 -5.18
N ILE A 258 -1.80 -22.56 -6.19
CA ILE A 258 -2.85 -21.54 -6.13
C ILE A 258 -3.91 -21.91 -5.11
N ARG A 259 -4.37 -23.16 -5.08
CA ARG A 259 -5.42 -23.61 -4.15
C ARG A 259 -5.02 -23.38 -2.71
N VAL A 260 -3.82 -23.77 -2.29
CA VAL A 260 -3.39 -23.67 -0.88
C VAL A 260 -3.42 -22.23 -0.35
N LEU A 261 -3.27 -21.23 -1.22
CA LEU A 261 -3.34 -19.81 -0.87
C LEU A 261 -4.74 -19.36 -0.40
N HIS A 262 -5.78 -20.19 -0.56
CA HIS A 262 -7.09 -19.93 0.04
C HIS A 262 -7.01 -19.75 1.56
N ARG A 263 -6.07 -20.46 2.22
CA ARG A 263 -5.86 -20.39 3.67
C ARG A 263 -5.34 -19.01 4.07
N LEU A 264 -4.36 -18.51 3.32
CA LEU A 264 -3.78 -17.19 3.48
C LEU A 264 -4.84 -16.10 3.29
N VAL A 265 -5.57 -16.15 2.17
CA VAL A 265 -6.62 -15.17 1.86
C VAL A 265 -7.75 -15.21 2.90
N SER A 266 -8.08 -16.39 3.43
CA SER A 266 -9.05 -16.52 4.51
C SER A 266 -8.63 -15.76 5.76
N GLU A 267 -7.36 -15.85 6.19
CA GLU A 267 -6.89 -15.09 7.37
C GLU A 267 -6.84 -13.58 7.12
N VAL A 268 -6.50 -13.15 5.90
CA VAL A 268 -6.56 -11.73 5.50
C VAL A 268 -7.99 -11.18 5.65
N LEU A 269 -9.02 -11.93 5.26
CA LEU A 269 -10.41 -11.51 5.35
C LEU A 269 -10.98 -11.64 6.78
N LYS A 270 -10.62 -12.70 7.50
CA LYS A 270 -11.00 -12.88 8.93
C LYS A 270 -10.47 -11.79 9.84
N ALA A 271 -9.37 -11.12 9.47
CA ALA A 271 -8.88 -9.94 10.18
C ALA A 271 -9.95 -8.84 10.31
N GLY A 272 -10.96 -8.85 9.46
CA GLY A 272 -12.17 -8.05 9.66
C GLY A 272 -11.98 -6.55 9.38
N ASN A 273 -10.82 -6.12 8.91
CA ASN A 273 -10.56 -4.71 8.64
C ASN A 273 -11.28 -4.28 7.36
N ILE A 274 -12.13 -3.27 7.48
CA ILE A 274 -12.90 -2.72 6.37
C ILE A 274 -12.90 -1.19 6.43
N CYS A 275 -12.70 -0.56 5.28
CA CYS A 275 -12.92 0.88 5.15
C CYS A 275 -13.68 1.13 3.85
N VAL A 276 -14.75 1.92 3.93
CA VAL A 276 -15.50 2.33 2.74
C VAL A 276 -15.51 3.85 2.66
N ILE A 277 -15.31 4.40 1.46
CA ILE A 277 -15.70 5.77 1.13
C ILE A 277 -16.84 5.66 0.15
N GLY A 278 -17.97 6.31 0.43
CA GLY A 278 -19.18 6.03 -0.32
C GLY A 278 -20.26 7.09 -0.19
N ASN A 279 -21.33 6.87 -0.97
CA ASN A 279 -22.56 7.63 -0.85
C ASN A 279 -23.14 7.49 0.57
N GLU A 280 -23.69 8.59 1.09
CA GLU A 280 -24.30 8.64 2.42
C GLU A 280 -25.36 7.56 2.65
N THR A 281 -26.32 7.40 1.74
CA THR A 281 -27.40 6.42 1.88
C THR A 281 -26.87 5.00 1.94
N LYS A 282 -26.01 4.60 0.98
CA LYS A 282 -25.49 3.22 0.91
C LYS A 282 -24.59 2.90 2.11
N VAL A 283 -23.80 3.86 2.59
CA VAL A 283 -22.97 3.68 3.80
C VAL A 283 -23.85 3.52 5.05
N GLU A 284 -24.91 4.33 5.20
CA GLU A 284 -25.82 4.26 6.35
C GLU A 284 -26.64 2.96 6.37
N GLU A 285 -27.14 2.51 5.22
CA GLU A 285 -27.84 1.23 5.07
C GLU A 285 -26.97 0.02 5.46
N ASN A 286 -25.65 0.17 5.37
CA ASN A 286 -24.68 -0.90 5.66
C ASN A 286 -23.83 -0.58 6.91
N LYS A 287 -24.33 0.26 7.82
CA LYS A 287 -23.58 0.72 8.99
C LYS A 287 -23.10 -0.40 9.91
N ASP A 288 -23.78 -1.53 9.93
CA ASP A 288 -23.43 -2.70 10.76
C ASP A 288 -22.11 -3.36 10.34
N LEU A 289 -21.58 -3.04 9.15
CA LEU A 289 -20.25 -3.45 8.72
C LEU A 289 -19.13 -2.61 9.38
N PHE A 290 -19.48 -1.48 10.00
CA PHE A 290 -18.53 -0.49 10.50
C PHE A 290 -18.62 -0.34 12.01
N LYS A 291 -17.50 -0.01 12.66
CA LYS A 291 -17.54 0.47 14.06
C LYS A 291 -17.86 1.96 14.12
N THR A 292 -17.62 2.70 13.04
CA THR A 292 -17.87 4.15 12.99
C THR A 292 -18.28 4.57 11.58
N VAL A 293 -19.37 5.33 11.49
CA VAL A 293 -19.81 6.00 10.27
C VAL A 293 -19.69 7.51 10.45
N LYS A 294 -19.08 8.20 9.49
CA LYS A 294 -18.85 9.66 9.57
C LYS A 294 -18.69 10.30 8.20
N SER A 295 -18.88 11.60 8.11
CA SER A 295 -18.60 12.34 6.87
C SER A 295 -17.10 12.41 6.59
N LEU A 296 -16.70 12.26 5.32
CA LEU A 296 -15.31 12.36 4.89
C LEU A 296 -14.77 13.80 5.03
N ILE A 297 -15.61 14.76 4.66
CA ILE A 297 -15.37 16.20 4.72
C ILE A 297 -16.46 16.79 5.62
N LYS A 298 -16.12 17.83 6.39
CA LYS A 298 -17.08 18.55 7.23
C LYS A 298 -18.03 19.43 6.43
#